data_AF-A0A0C9UNF8-F1
#
_entry.id   AF-A0A0C9UNF8-F1
#
_cell.length_a   1.000
_cell.length_b   1.000
_cell.length_c   1.000
_cell.angle_alpha   90.00
_cell.angle_beta   90.00
_cell.angle_gamma   90.00
#
_symmetry.space_group_name_H-M   'P 1'
#
loop_
_entity.id
_entity.type
_entity.pdbx_description
1 polymer ?
#
loop_
_entity_poly.entity_id
_entity_poly.type
_entity_poly.pdbx_seq_one_letter_code
_entity_poly.pdbx_strand_id
1 'polypeptide(L)'
;MDSDQASSATSHEAERTTSTAKKPASPMPDHWKAEFIDIPSLLQPLFRAMFKTLCLVTFGQYHLEMVWQACCGEDKDPARDEKDPAWIELKDRLMQKINIISVISGLFLSSIVGLITTQPPRETLLNYTEAGPYICAFFSYGAILGGLIVSSTMTFMIASSKKHWFRKTLMGSRSCIFCTLIIGAYLFFSVGLATALMGLSLLIAALHSVHPLIRVGNTLIFLMPCSLVALLGWTQASWIHDRSRRGRQMMSN
;
A
#
# COMPACT_ATOMS: atom_id res chain seq x y z
N MET A 1 -12.44 -35.37 40.32
CA MET A 1 -11.00 -35.17 40.53
C MET A 1 -10.46 -34.68 39.19
N ASP A 2 -10.30 -33.40 38.91
CA ASP A 2 -10.35 -32.21 39.75
C ASP A 2 -11.04 -31.07 39.00
N SER A 3 -12.04 -30.50 39.65
CA SER A 3 -12.59 -29.19 39.40
C SER A 3 -11.78 -28.24 40.28
N ASP A 4 -11.16 -27.20 39.71
CA ASP A 4 -10.83 -25.91 40.37
C ASP A 4 -9.75 -25.17 39.58
N GLN A 5 -10.15 -24.31 38.64
CA GLN A 5 -9.39 -23.11 38.27
C GLN A 5 -10.26 -22.15 37.44
N ALA A 6 -11.24 -21.57 38.12
CA ALA A 6 -11.87 -20.32 37.72
C ALA A 6 -11.55 -19.28 38.80
N SER A 7 -11.28 -18.04 38.39
CA SER A 7 -11.09 -16.83 39.22
C SER A 7 -9.66 -16.30 39.30
N SER A 8 -9.27 -15.53 38.27
CA SER A 8 -8.35 -14.37 38.42
C SER A 8 -8.37 -13.56 37.12
N ALA A 9 -9.47 -12.83 36.89
CA ALA A 9 -9.61 -11.98 35.71
C ALA A 9 -10.46 -10.75 36.04
N THR A 10 -9.93 -9.82 36.83
CA THR A 10 -10.37 -8.41 36.89
C THR A 10 -9.54 -7.69 37.96
N SER A 11 -8.60 -6.81 37.57
CA SER A 11 -8.12 -5.62 38.34
C SER A 11 -6.75 -5.09 37.87
N HIS A 12 -6.53 -4.84 36.57
CA HIS A 12 -5.34 -4.11 36.10
C HIS A 12 -5.65 -3.19 34.89
N GLU A 13 -6.77 -2.47 34.93
CA GLU A 13 -7.18 -1.54 33.87
C GLU A 13 -7.63 -0.19 34.44
N ALA A 14 -6.78 0.45 35.25
CA ALA A 14 -7.08 1.78 35.78
C ALA A 14 -5.88 2.70 36.02
N GLU A 15 -4.66 2.34 35.60
CA GLU A 15 -3.48 3.13 36.02
C GLU A 15 -2.44 3.28 34.90
N ARG A 16 -2.77 4.07 33.85
CA ARG A 16 -1.75 4.61 32.93
C ARG A 16 -2.22 5.81 32.11
N THR A 17 -2.59 6.89 32.77
CA THR A 17 -2.70 8.22 32.11
C THR A 17 -2.08 9.33 32.98
N THR A 18 -0.95 9.06 33.63
CA THR A 18 -0.03 10.14 34.01
C THR A 18 0.59 10.70 32.73
N SER A 19 -0.10 11.70 32.17
CA SER A 19 0.38 12.55 31.07
C SER A 19 1.62 13.30 31.54
N THR A 20 2.78 12.67 31.42
CA THR A 20 4.05 13.38 31.48
C THR A 20 4.03 14.39 30.34
N ALA A 21 4.11 15.67 30.70
CA ALA A 21 4.10 16.79 29.76
C ALA A 21 5.21 16.57 28.71
N LYS A 22 4.83 16.04 27.55
CA LYS A 22 5.73 15.68 26.47
C LYS A 22 6.33 16.99 25.94
N LYS A 23 7.66 17.11 26.03
CA LYS A 23 8.39 18.24 25.46
C LYS A 23 7.92 18.47 24.01
N PRO A 24 7.62 19.72 23.60
CA PRO A 24 7.09 19.97 22.26
C PRO A 24 8.07 19.43 21.21
N ALA A 25 7.55 18.57 20.33
CA ALA A 25 8.33 17.99 19.25
C ALA A 25 8.87 19.10 18.33
N SER A 26 10.05 18.90 17.76
CA SER A 26 10.60 19.82 16.76
C SER A 26 9.58 20.02 15.63
N PRO A 27 9.32 21.28 15.21
CA PRO A 27 8.34 21.56 14.18
C PRO A 27 8.73 20.85 12.87
N MET A 28 7.73 20.33 12.16
CA MET A 28 7.94 19.64 10.89
C MET A 28 8.43 20.63 9.80
N PRO A 29 9.54 20.35 9.11
CA PRO A 29 10.07 21.19 8.03
C PRO A 29 9.09 21.34 6.86
N ASP A 30 9.22 22.44 6.11
CA ASP A 30 8.33 22.77 5.00
C ASP A 30 8.43 21.81 3.81
N HIS A 31 9.52 21.05 3.68
CA HIS A 31 9.64 20.03 2.64
C HIS A 31 8.86 18.74 2.93
N TRP A 32 8.46 18.52 4.19
CA TRP A 32 7.60 17.40 4.59
C TRP A 32 6.12 17.75 4.50
N LYS A 33 5.78 19.04 4.52
CA LYS A 33 4.41 19.52 4.35
C LYS A 33 3.95 19.31 2.91
N ALA A 34 2.69 18.94 2.72
CA ALA A 34 2.05 18.79 1.41
C ALA A 34 1.66 20.17 0.80
N GLU A 35 2.58 21.12 0.87
CA GLU A 35 2.43 22.50 0.44
C GLU A 35 3.42 22.79 -0.68
N PHE A 36 2.87 22.91 -1.89
CA PHE A 36 3.63 23.21 -3.10
C PHE A 36 3.48 24.70 -3.39
N ILE A 37 4.36 25.51 -2.81
CA ILE A 37 4.36 26.97 -2.99
C ILE A 37 4.88 27.33 -4.39
N ASP A 38 5.82 26.54 -4.92
CA ASP A 38 6.52 26.82 -6.17
C ASP A 38 5.79 26.31 -7.43
N ILE A 39 4.64 25.64 -7.29
CA ILE A 39 3.90 25.03 -8.40
C ILE A 39 2.77 25.98 -8.86
N PRO A 40 2.53 26.13 -10.18
CA PRO A 40 1.41 26.90 -10.71
C PRO A 40 0.08 26.51 -10.05
N SER A 41 -0.76 27.50 -9.73
CA SER A 41 -2.03 27.33 -8.99
C SER A 41 -2.97 26.29 -9.62
N LEU A 42 -2.95 26.16 -10.96
CA LEU A 42 -3.73 25.17 -11.70
C LEU A 42 -3.28 23.72 -11.43
N LEU A 43 -1.99 23.48 -11.20
CA LEU A 43 -1.43 22.13 -10.97
C LEU A 43 -1.39 21.75 -9.49
N GLN A 44 -1.44 22.74 -8.59
CA GLN A 44 -1.40 22.53 -7.15
C GLN A 44 -2.42 21.48 -6.62
N PRO A 45 -3.72 21.47 -7.03
CA PRO A 45 -4.65 20.45 -6.56
C PRO A 45 -4.27 19.04 -7.01
N LEU A 46 -3.74 18.89 -8.24
CA LEU A 46 -3.30 17.62 -8.78
C LEU A 46 -2.11 17.06 -8.00
N PHE A 47 -1.06 17.86 -7.78
CA PHE A 47 0.10 17.43 -7.00
C PHE A 47 -0.25 17.10 -5.55
N ARG A 48 -1.14 17.89 -4.93
CA ARG A 48 -1.62 17.61 -3.58
C ARG A 48 -2.43 16.32 -3.53
N ALA A 49 -3.29 16.06 -4.51
CA ALA A 49 -4.03 14.80 -4.60
C ALA A 49 -3.09 13.61 -4.81
N MET A 50 -2.17 13.71 -5.78
CA MET A 50 -1.16 12.69 -6.05
C MET A 50 -0.31 12.38 -4.82
N PHE A 51 0.22 13.39 -4.14
CA PHE A 51 1.01 13.22 -2.92
C PHE A 51 0.21 12.52 -1.81
N LYS A 52 -1.03 12.95 -1.57
CA LYS A 52 -1.91 12.30 -0.58
C LYS A 52 -2.21 10.85 -0.94
N THR A 53 -2.48 10.56 -2.21
CA THR A 53 -2.70 9.18 -2.69
C THR A 53 -1.45 8.35 -2.50
N LEU A 54 -0.28 8.86 -2.85
CA LEU A 54 0.99 8.17 -2.64
C LEU A 54 1.24 7.90 -1.15
N CYS A 55 1.06 8.89 -0.27
CA CYS A 55 1.17 8.68 1.18
C CYS A 55 0.16 7.63 1.69
N LEU A 56 -1.08 7.67 1.18
CA LEU A 56 -2.12 6.74 1.56
C LEU A 56 -1.76 5.30 1.14
N VAL A 57 -1.25 5.12 -0.08
CA VAL A 57 -0.84 3.81 -0.59
C VAL A 57 0.37 3.28 0.18
N THR A 58 1.42 4.10 0.35
CA THR A 58 2.67 3.65 1.00
C THR A 58 2.51 3.48 2.51
N PHE A 59 1.99 4.50 3.20
CA PHE A 59 1.95 4.53 4.67
C PHE A 59 0.58 4.17 5.24
N GLY A 60 -0.49 4.18 4.45
CA GLY A 60 -1.87 4.03 4.95
C GLY A 60 -2.43 5.32 5.57
N GLN A 61 -1.77 6.46 5.35
CA GLN A 61 -2.13 7.74 5.96
C GLN A 61 -2.00 8.89 4.95
N TYR A 62 -2.85 9.90 5.08
CA TYR A 62 -2.93 11.05 4.17
C TYR A 62 -1.88 12.14 4.48
N HIS A 63 -1.14 12.01 5.58
CA HIS A 63 -0.14 12.96 6.05
C HIS A 63 1.12 12.24 6.54
N LEU A 64 2.29 12.86 6.35
CA LEU A 64 3.57 12.36 6.84
C LEU A 64 3.84 12.72 8.31
N GLU A 65 2.94 13.42 8.99
CA GLU A 65 3.16 13.89 10.36
C GLU A 65 3.50 12.74 11.33
N MET A 66 2.81 11.60 11.22
CA MET A 66 3.12 10.42 12.07
C MET A 66 4.49 9.82 11.73
N VAL A 67 4.87 9.84 10.45
CA VAL A 67 6.19 9.38 9.99
C VAL A 67 7.27 10.33 10.51
N TRP A 68 7.03 11.64 10.44
CA TRP A 68 7.90 12.67 11.01
C TRP A 68 8.08 12.48 12.51
N GLN A 69 7.00 12.33 13.26
CA GLN A 69 7.04 12.12 14.72
C GLN A 69 7.80 10.84 15.10
N ALA A 70 7.63 9.76 14.34
CA ALA A 70 8.41 8.53 14.52
C ALA A 70 9.89 8.72 14.17
N CYS A 71 10.22 9.56 13.18
CA CYS A 71 11.60 9.85 12.77
C CYS A 71 12.30 10.92 13.63
N CYS A 72 11.55 11.70 14.41
CA CYS A 72 12.05 12.85 15.16
C CYS A 72 11.75 12.78 16.67
N GLY A 73 11.29 11.64 17.18
CA GLY A 73 11.20 11.37 18.63
C GLY A 73 12.53 11.70 19.32
N GLU A 74 12.49 12.18 20.59
CA GLU A 74 13.61 12.81 21.31
C GLU A 74 14.97 12.11 21.08
N ASP A 75 15.71 12.60 20.08
CA ASP A 75 17.10 12.21 19.79
C ASP A 75 18.00 12.81 20.87
N LYS A 76 18.05 12.19 22.07
CA LYS A 76 19.04 12.57 23.10
C LYS A 76 20.27 11.67 23.10
N ASP A 77 20.23 10.51 22.44
CA ASP A 77 21.36 9.59 22.37
C ASP A 77 21.32 8.73 21.09
N PRO A 78 22.29 8.88 20.16
CA PRO A 78 22.36 8.09 18.92
C PRO A 78 22.54 6.59 19.17
N ALA A 79 23.03 6.18 20.35
CA ALA A 79 23.08 4.77 20.74
C ALA A 79 21.70 4.20 21.08
N ARG A 80 20.70 5.06 21.35
CA ARG A 80 19.33 4.67 21.74
C ARG A 80 18.34 4.71 20.57
N ASP A 81 18.72 5.25 19.42
CA ASP A 81 17.88 5.36 18.22
C ASP A 81 17.27 4.03 17.75
N GLU A 82 17.98 2.91 17.97
CA GLU A 82 17.52 1.59 17.55
C GLU A 82 16.33 1.06 18.39
N LYS A 83 16.16 1.57 19.61
CA LYS A 83 15.12 1.12 20.56
C LYS A 83 13.92 2.06 20.66
N ASP A 84 13.81 3.06 19.78
CA ASP A 84 12.64 3.95 19.75
C ASP A 84 11.39 3.15 19.33
N PRO A 85 10.40 2.95 20.24
CA PRO A 85 9.24 2.11 19.95
C PRO A 85 8.39 2.66 18.80
N ALA A 86 8.35 3.98 18.60
CA ALA A 86 7.60 4.59 17.50
C ALA A 86 8.24 4.30 16.14
N TRP A 87 9.57 4.29 16.09
CA TRP A 87 10.32 3.92 14.88
C TRP A 87 10.16 2.44 14.57
N ILE A 88 10.29 1.57 15.57
CA ILE A 88 10.11 0.12 15.42
C ILE A 88 8.70 -0.18 14.90
N GLU A 89 7.67 0.42 15.49
CA GLU A 89 6.28 0.22 15.07
C GLU A 89 6.05 0.67 13.62
N LEU A 90 6.59 1.84 13.22
CA LEU A 90 6.50 2.30 11.84
C LEU A 90 7.21 1.33 10.87
N LYS A 91 8.42 0.89 11.22
CA LYS A 91 9.22 -0.04 10.43
C LYS A 91 8.50 -1.38 10.25
N ASP A 92 7.96 -1.93 11.34
CA ASP A 92 7.26 -3.21 11.35
C ASP A 92 5.98 -3.15 10.51
N ARG A 93 5.20 -2.07 10.62
CA ARG A 93 4.00 -1.87 9.78
C ARG A 93 4.35 -1.80 8.29
N LEU A 94 5.43 -1.11 7.92
CA LEU A 94 5.89 -1.04 6.53
C LEU A 94 6.41 -2.38 6.02
N MET A 95 7.27 -3.05 6.80
CA MET A 95 7.78 -4.37 6.48
C MET A 95 6.66 -5.40 6.34
N GLN A 96 5.68 -5.40 7.23
CA GLN A 96 4.53 -6.30 7.16
C GLN A 96 3.76 -6.11 5.86
N LYS A 97 3.47 -4.86 5.46
CA LYS A 97 2.79 -4.58 4.17
C LYS A 97 3.61 -5.08 2.98
N ILE A 98 4.89 -4.76 2.92
CA ILE A 98 5.76 -5.16 1.80
C ILE A 98 5.88 -6.70 1.74
N ASN A 99 6.03 -7.36 2.88
CA ASN A 99 6.10 -8.82 2.96
C ASN A 99 4.81 -9.48 2.46
N ILE A 100 3.64 -9.00 2.89
CA ILE A 100 2.35 -9.50 2.40
C ILE A 100 2.28 -9.37 0.87
N ILE A 101 2.64 -8.20 0.32
CA ILE A 101 2.60 -7.98 -1.12
C ILE A 101 3.62 -8.85 -1.85
N SER A 102 4.80 -9.05 -1.29
CA SER A 102 5.84 -9.91 -1.86
C SER A 102 5.37 -11.37 -1.93
N VAL A 103 4.71 -11.87 -0.89
CA VAL A 103 4.13 -13.22 -0.87
C VAL A 103 3.04 -13.35 -1.93
N ILE A 104 2.11 -12.40 -1.99
CA ILE A 104 1.05 -12.38 -3.02
C ILE A 104 1.67 -12.37 -4.41
N SER A 105 2.69 -11.54 -4.62
CA SER A 105 3.38 -11.42 -5.92
C SER A 105 4.07 -12.72 -6.33
N GLY A 106 4.71 -13.42 -5.37
CA GLY A 106 5.33 -14.72 -5.63
C GLY A 106 4.31 -15.79 -6.03
N LEU A 107 3.20 -15.89 -5.29
CA LEU A 107 2.11 -16.83 -5.63
C LEU A 107 1.50 -16.53 -7.00
N PHE A 108 1.31 -15.24 -7.30
CA PHE A 108 0.74 -14.79 -8.56
C PHE A 108 1.69 -15.05 -9.73
N LEU A 109 2.98 -14.78 -9.54
CA LEU A 109 4.05 -15.11 -10.50
C LEU A 109 4.06 -16.60 -10.84
N SER A 110 4.00 -17.49 -9.83
CA SER A 110 3.96 -18.94 -10.07
C SER A 110 2.72 -19.37 -10.88
N SER A 111 1.57 -18.75 -10.61
CA SER A 111 0.33 -19.03 -11.34
C SER A 111 0.42 -18.59 -12.80
N ILE A 112 0.97 -17.40 -13.06
CA ILE A 112 1.20 -16.90 -14.42
C ILE A 112 2.19 -17.80 -15.17
N VAL A 113 3.30 -18.19 -14.53
CA VAL A 113 4.27 -19.13 -15.12
C VAL A 113 3.62 -20.44 -15.48
N GLY A 114 2.79 -21.01 -14.59
CA GLY A 114 1.99 -22.20 -14.89
C GLY A 114 1.15 -22.03 -16.15
N LEU A 115 0.44 -20.92 -16.29
CA LEU A 115 -0.41 -20.66 -17.46
C LEU A 115 0.40 -20.41 -18.75
N ILE A 116 1.55 -19.76 -18.66
CA ILE A 116 2.41 -19.51 -19.85
C ILE A 116 3.10 -20.80 -20.32
N THR A 117 3.42 -21.72 -19.41
CA THR A 117 4.23 -22.92 -19.71
C THR A 117 3.39 -24.17 -19.98
N THR A 118 2.13 -24.19 -19.57
CA THR A 118 1.25 -25.35 -19.77
C THR A 118 0.35 -25.18 -20.99
N GLN A 119 0.18 -26.24 -21.76
CA GLN A 119 -0.82 -26.25 -22.82
C GLN A 119 -2.23 -26.37 -22.21
N PRO A 120 -3.24 -25.67 -22.77
CA PRO A 120 -4.60 -25.78 -22.28
C PRO A 120 -5.09 -27.23 -22.39
N PRO A 121 -5.72 -27.80 -21.36
CA PRO A 121 -6.16 -29.19 -21.38
C PRO A 121 -7.19 -29.46 -22.48
N ARG A 122 -7.97 -28.44 -22.86
CA ARG A 122 -8.87 -28.45 -24.02
C ARG A 122 -8.94 -27.06 -24.62
N GLU A 123 -8.47 -26.91 -25.85
CA GLU A 123 -8.49 -25.65 -26.60
C GLU A 123 -9.91 -25.10 -26.79
N THR A 124 -10.92 -25.98 -26.86
CA THR A 124 -12.33 -25.59 -27.03
C THR A 124 -12.96 -24.94 -25.78
N LEU A 125 -12.39 -25.19 -24.59
CA LEU A 125 -12.89 -24.63 -23.33
C LEU A 125 -12.28 -23.26 -23.03
N LEU A 126 -10.95 -23.14 -23.08
CA LEU A 126 -10.25 -21.89 -22.77
C LEU A 126 -8.88 -21.88 -23.44
N ASN A 127 -8.79 -21.29 -24.63
CA ASN A 127 -7.53 -21.18 -25.36
C ASN A 127 -6.72 -19.95 -24.89
N TYR A 128 -6.07 -20.06 -23.73
CA TYR A 128 -5.20 -18.99 -23.21
C TYR A 128 -3.82 -18.94 -23.89
N THR A 129 -3.53 -19.88 -24.79
CA THR A 129 -2.31 -19.91 -25.62
C THR A 129 -2.44 -19.12 -26.92
N GLU A 130 -3.63 -18.59 -27.23
CA GLU A 130 -3.81 -17.68 -28.37
C GLU A 130 -2.98 -16.40 -28.16
N ALA A 131 -2.53 -15.80 -29.27
CA ALA A 131 -1.57 -14.69 -29.23
C ALA A 131 -2.02 -13.52 -28.33
N GLY A 132 -3.30 -13.14 -28.37
CA GLY A 132 -3.84 -12.04 -27.57
C GLY A 132 -3.72 -12.28 -26.05
N PRO A 133 -4.38 -13.32 -25.50
CA PRO A 133 -4.23 -13.71 -24.11
C PRO A 133 -2.78 -13.93 -23.68
N TYR A 134 -1.97 -14.57 -24.53
CA TYR A 134 -0.58 -14.88 -24.23
C TYR A 134 0.28 -13.62 -24.06
N ILE A 135 0.16 -12.64 -24.95
CA ILE A 135 0.87 -11.35 -24.84
C ILE A 135 0.47 -10.63 -23.55
N CYS A 136 -0.83 -10.61 -23.21
CA CYS A 136 -1.31 -9.99 -21.98
C CYS A 136 -0.75 -10.69 -20.72
N ALA A 137 -0.69 -12.03 -20.73
CA ALA A 137 -0.10 -12.81 -19.66
C ALA A 137 1.40 -12.55 -19.51
N PHE A 138 2.13 -12.39 -20.62
CA PHE A 138 3.56 -12.07 -20.59
C PHE A 138 3.84 -10.66 -20.04
N PHE A 139 3.02 -9.66 -20.40
CA PHE A 139 3.12 -8.33 -19.77
C PHE A 139 2.78 -8.37 -18.27
N SER A 140 1.78 -9.17 -17.88
CA SER A 140 1.47 -9.40 -16.46
C SER A 140 2.65 -10.04 -15.72
N TYR A 141 3.30 -11.04 -16.31
CA TYR A 141 4.52 -11.66 -15.81
C TYR A 141 5.65 -10.64 -15.60
N GLY A 142 5.92 -9.79 -16.61
CA GLY A 142 6.94 -8.76 -16.50
C GLY A 142 6.63 -7.74 -15.40
N ALA A 143 5.37 -7.29 -15.32
CA ALA A 143 4.92 -6.35 -14.30
C ALA A 143 5.09 -6.92 -12.88
N ILE A 144 4.66 -8.17 -12.63
CA ILE A 144 4.74 -8.78 -11.29
C ILE A 144 6.20 -9.10 -10.91
N LEU A 145 7.03 -9.52 -11.86
CA LEU A 145 8.46 -9.75 -11.63
C LEU A 145 9.18 -8.46 -11.23
N GLY A 146 8.89 -7.35 -11.93
CA GLY A 146 9.40 -6.02 -11.57
C GLY A 146 8.98 -5.59 -10.17
N GLY A 147 7.71 -5.83 -9.81
CA GLY A 147 7.19 -5.59 -8.46
C GLY A 147 7.93 -6.37 -7.39
N LEU A 148 8.19 -7.67 -7.64
CA LEU A 148 8.89 -8.57 -6.71
C LEU A 148 10.36 -8.18 -6.50
N ILE A 149 11.05 -7.73 -7.55
CA ILE A 149 12.41 -7.20 -7.44
C ILE A 149 12.41 -5.95 -6.55
N VAL A 150 11.52 -4.99 -6.84
CA VAL A 150 11.43 -3.75 -6.07
C VAL A 150 11.03 -4.01 -4.61
N SER A 151 10.10 -4.93 -4.33
CA SER A 151 9.73 -5.27 -2.95
C SER A 151 10.91 -5.87 -2.18
N SER A 152 11.69 -6.75 -2.82
CA SER A 152 12.86 -7.37 -2.20
C SER A 152 13.92 -6.32 -1.84
N THR A 153 14.21 -5.39 -2.76
CA THR A 153 15.11 -4.27 -2.49
C THR A 153 14.58 -3.38 -1.36
N MET A 154 13.28 -3.05 -1.37
CA MET A 154 12.69 -2.20 -0.34
C MET A 154 12.70 -2.85 1.05
N THR A 155 12.42 -4.15 1.14
CA THR A 155 12.53 -4.90 2.41
C THR A 155 13.95 -4.86 2.94
N PHE A 156 14.95 -5.09 2.09
CA PHE A 156 16.35 -5.00 2.49
C PHE A 156 16.74 -3.58 2.95
N MET A 157 16.32 -2.55 2.22
CA MET A 157 16.59 -1.15 2.58
C MET A 157 15.95 -0.80 3.93
N ILE A 158 14.69 -1.14 4.15
CA ILE A 158 13.98 -0.83 5.41
C ILE A 158 14.59 -1.60 6.58
N ALA A 159 14.92 -2.89 6.39
CA ALA A 159 15.54 -3.71 7.43
C ALA A 159 16.90 -3.15 7.87
N SER A 160 17.68 -2.61 6.92
CA SER A 160 19.01 -2.05 7.17
C SER A 160 18.99 -0.57 7.58
N SER A 161 17.83 0.09 7.50
CA SER A 161 17.71 1.53 7.74
C SER A 161 17.72 1.87 9.22
N LYS A 162 18.70 2.67 9.64
CA LYS A 162 18.66 3.36 10.93
C LYS A 162 17.77 4.60 10.83
N LYS A 163 17.08 4.98 11.92
CA LYS A 163 16.20 6.17 11.99
C LYS A 163 16.87 7.43 11.42
N HIS A 164 18.09 7.76 11.87
CA HIS A 164 18.85 8.91 11.37
C HIS A 164 19.09 8.86 9.85
N TRP A 165 19.41 7.67 9.32
CA TRP A 165 19.75 7.49 7.91
C TRP A 165 18.48 7.56 7.06
N PHE A 166 17.39 6.96 7.51
CA PHE A 166 16.08 7.06 6.87
C PHE A 166 15.64 8.52 6.75
N ARG A 167 15.73 9.28 7.85
CA ARG A 167 15.39 10.71 7.88
C ARG A 167 16.27 11.52 6.93
N LYS A 168 17.59 11.31 6.97
CA LYS A 168 18.55 12.10 6.18
C LYS A 168 18.53 11.75 4.69
N THR A 169 18.45 10.47 4.35
CA THR A 169 18.61 9.97 2.98
C THR A 169 17.28 9.91 2.24
N LEU A 170 16.26 9.28 2.83
CA LEU A 170 14.96 9.10 2.15
C LEU A 170 14.05 10.30 2.28
N MET A 171 14.22 11.10 3.35
CA MET A 171 13.34 12.23 3.66
C MET A 171 14.10 13.57 3.80
N GLY A 172 15.34 13.62 3.32
CA GLY A 172 16.19 14.81 3.41
C GLY A 172 15.72 15.96 2.50
N SER A 173 15.03 15.65 1.41
CA SER A 173 14.55 16.62 0.41
C SER A 173 13.16 16.26 -0.11
N ARG A 174 12.45 17.22 -0.72
CA ARG A 174 11.12 16.98 -1.33
C ARG A 174 11.17 15.87 -2.39
N SER A 175 12.18 15.89 -3.26
CA SER A 175 12.32 14.91 -4.34
C SER A 175 12.60 13.49 -3.80
N CYS A 176 13.39 13.36 -2.73
CA CYS A 176 13.63 12.07 -2.07
C CYS A 176 12.35 11.50 -1.45
N ILE A 177 11.52 12.35 -0.82
CA ILE A 177 10.21 11.93 -0.27
C ILE A 177 9.33 11.40 -1.40
N PHE A 178 9.20 12.14 -2.50
CA PHE A 178 8.43 11.70 -3.66
C PHE A 178 8.97 10.41 -4.28
N CYS A 179 10.28 10.28 -4.42
CA CYS A 179 10.91 9.07 -4.95
C CYS A 179 10.58 7.85 -4.07
N THR A 180 10.74 7.99 -2.74
CA THR A 180 10.42 6.93 -1.78
C THR A 180 8.94 6.52 -1.84
N LEU A 181 8.05 7.52 -1.94
CA LEU A 181 6.62 7.32 -2.09
C LEU A 181 6.26 6.63 -3.42
N ILE A 182 6.90 7.03 -4.53
CA ILE A 182 6.70 6.41 -5.85
C ILE A 182 7.20 4.96 -5.84
N ILE A 183 8.36 4.68 -5.26
CA ILE A 183 8.88 3.31 -5.12
C ILE A 183 7.92 2.46 -4.28
N GLY A 184 7.43 3.00 -3.16
CA GLY A 184 6.46 2.31 -2.31
C GLY A 184 5.13 2.07 -3.02
N ALA A 185 4.61 3.05 -3.75
CA ALA A 185 3.36 2.94 -4.49
C ALA A 185 3.48 2.04 -5.73
N TYR A 186 4.64 2.03 -6.39
CA TYR A 186 4.94 1.18 -7.55
C TYR A 186 4.69 -0.29 -7.23
N LEU A 187 5.01 -0.75 -6.02
CA LEU A 187 4.74 -2.12 -5.60
C LEU A 187 3.25 -2.46 -5.67
N PHE A 188 2.38 -1.58 -5.16
CA PHE A 188 0.93 -1.79 -5.23
C PHE A 188 0.39 -1.67 -6.66
N PHE A 189 0.89 -0.70 -7.42
CA PHE A 189 0.49 -0.50 -8.81
C PHE A 189 0.91 -1.66 -9.71
N SER A 190 2.11 -2.20 -9.52
CA SER A 190 2.64 -3.35 -10.25
C SER A 190 1.76 -4.58 -10.05
N VAL A 191 1.41 -4.91 -8.80
CA VAL A 191 0.53 -6.05 -8.50
C VAL A 191 -0.87 -5.82 -9.08
N GLY A 192 -1.46 -4.64 -8.86
CA GLY A 192 -2.78 -4.32 -9.40
C GLY A 192 -2.83 -4.36 -10.94
N LEU A 193 -1.81 -3.82 -11.60
CA LEU A 193 -1.68 -3.86 -13.06
C LEU A 193 -1.51 -5.29 -13.57
N ALA A 194 -0.65 -6.09 -12.93
CA ALA A 194 -0.47 -7.49 -13.28
C ALA A 194 -1.79 -8.26 -13.13
N THR A 195 -2.53 -8.05 -12.03
CA THR A 195 -3.84 -8.66 -11.82
C THR A 195 -4.86 -8.25 -12.89
N ALA A 196 -4.91 -6.96 -13.26
CA ALA A 196 -5.81 -6.48 -14.30
C ALA A 196 -5.47 -7.06 -15.68
N LEU A 197 -4.19 -7.08 -16.05
CA LEU A 197 -3.73 -7.67 -17.32
C LEU A 197 -4.01 -9.17 -17.39
N MET A 198 -3.84 -9.88 -16.27
CA MET A 198 -4.13 -11.31 -16.19
C MET A 198 -5.64 -11.58 -16.31
N GLY A 199 -6.46 -10.78 -15.61
CA GLY A 199 -7.91 -10.85 -15.74
C GLY A 199 -8.37 -10.58 -17.17
N LEU A 200 -7.76 -9.60 -17.84
CA LEU A 200 -8.04 -9.28 -19.25
C LEU A 200 -7.61 -10.44 -20.18
N SER A 201 -6.46 -11.04 -19.95
CA SER A 201 -5.99 -12.23 -20.69
C SER A 201 -7.02 -13.35 -20.63
N LEU A 202 -7.48 -13.69 -19.42
CA LEU A 202 -8.51 -14.70 -19.22
C LEU A 202 -9.86 -14.30 -19.83
N LEU A 203 -10.23 -13.01 -19.77
CA LEU A 203 -11.44 -12.49 -20.39
C LEU A 203 -11.44 -12.66 -21.90
N ILE A 204 -10.34 -12.30 -22.56
CA ILE A 204 -10.18 -12.49 -24.01
C ILE A 204 -10.26 -13.97 -24.37
N ALA A 205 -9.55 -14.83 -23.64
CA ALA A 205 -9.60 -16.29 -23.86
C ALA A 205 -11.01 -16.85 -23.65
N ALA A 206 -11.75 -16.36 -22.64
CA ALA A 206 -13.11 -16.79 -22.37
C ALA A 206 -14.08 -16.32 -23.46
N LEU A 207 -13.95 -15.09 -23.97
CA LEU A 207 -14.80 -14.57 -25.05
C LEU A 207 -14.70 -15.40 -26.33
N HIS A 208 -13.52 -15.99 -26.60
CA HIS A 208 -13.30 -16.90 -27.72
C HIS A 208 -13.73 -18.35 -27.45
N SER A 209 -14.11 -18.70 -26.21
CA SER A 209 -14.54 -20.06 -25.87
C SER A 209 -15.88 -20.43 -26.50
N VAL A 210 -16.06 -21.71 -26.87
CA VAL A 210 -17.32 -22.19 -27.45
C VAL A 210 -18.44 -22.27 -26.39
N HIS A 211 -18.09 -22.44 -25.12
CA HIS A 211 -19.06 -22.70 -24.05
C HIS A 211 -19.61 -21.41 -23.41
N PRO A 212 -20.94 -21.18 -23.44
CA PRO A 212 -21.53 -19.95 -22.90
C PRO A 212 -21.36 -19.82 -21.38
N LEU A 213 -21.31 -20.95 -20.65
CA LEU A 213 -21.11 -20.95 -19.20
C LEU A 213 -19.75 -20.34 -18.81
N ILE A 214 -18.69 -20.63 -19.57
CA ILE A 214 -17.34 -20.10 -19.32
C ILE A 214 -17.31 -18.60 -19.59
N ARG A 215 -17.93 -18.15 -20.69
CA ARG A 215 -18.07 -16.72 -21.02
C ARG A 215 -18.76 -15.93 -19.90
N VAL A 216 -19.93 -16.38 -19.48
CA VAL A 216 -20.72 -15.70 -18.43
C VAL A 216 -19.99 -15.76 -17.10
N GLY A 217 -19.49 -16.93 -16.71
CA GLY A 217 -18.78 -17.12 -15.44
C GLY A 217 -17.54 -16.24 -15.33
N ASN A 218 -16.69 -16.20 -16.35
CA ASN A 218 -15.48 -15.40 -16.32
C ASN A 218 -15.77 -13.88 -16.34
N THR A 219 -16.80 -13.46 -17.07
CA THR A 219 -17.26 -12.06 -17.06
C THR A 219 -17.73 -11.64 -15.67
N LEU A 220 -18.50 -12.49 -14.97
CA LEU A 220 -18.95 -12.22 -13.60
C LEU A 220 -17.77 -12.16 -12.61
N ILE A 221 -16.82 -13.10 -12.72
CA ILE A 221 -15.61 -13.12 -11.88
C ILE A 221 -14.80 -11.83 -12.07
N PHE A 222 -14.68 -11.32 -13.29
CA PHE A 222 -13.98 -10.07 -13.57
C PHE A 222 -14.77 -8.83 -13.10
N LEU A 223 -16.10 -8.86 -13.23
CA LEU A 223 -16.96 -7.73 -12.82
C LEU A 223 -16.99 -7.53 -11.30
N MET A 224 -16.90 -8.62 -10.52
CA MET A 224 -16.93 -8.59 -9.06
C MET A 224 -15.88 -7.63 -8.45
N PRO A 225 -14.57 -7.74 -8.71
CA PRO A 225 -13.59 -6.81 -8.17
C PRO A 225 -13.76 -5.37 -8.67
N CYS A 226 -14.16 -5.17 -9.94
CA CYS A 226 -14.45 -3.84 -10.47
C CYS A 226 -15.59 -3.16 -9.70
N SER A 227 -16.65 -3.92 -9.36
CA SER A 227 -17.77 -3.41 -8.58
C SER A 227 -17.35 -3.06 -7.14
N LEU A 228 -16.47 -3.86 -6.53
CA LEU A 228 -15.92 -3.58 -5.20
C LEU A 228 -15.07 -2.30 -5.19
N VAL A 229 -14.27 -2.05 -6.22
CA VAL A 229 -13.50 -0.79 -6.34
C VAL A 229 -14.43 0.41 -6.42
N ALA A 230 -15.53 0.32 -7.16
CA ALA A 230 -16.53 1.39 -7.22
C ALA A 230 -17.20 1.63 -5.86
N LEU A 231 -17.59 0.56 -5.16
CA LEU A 231 -18.18 0.64 -3.81
C LEU A 231 -17.19 1.22 -2.78
N LEU A 232 -15.93 0.81 -2.82
CA LEU A 232 -14.88 1.36 -1.97
C LEU A 232 -14.64 2.84 -2.31
N GLY A 233 -14.56 3.20 -3.59
CA GLY A 233 -14.44 4.59 -4.01
C GLY A 233 -15.60 5.45 -3.49
N TRP A 234 -16.83 4.95 -3.60
CA TRP A 234 -18.02 5.62 -3.11
C TRP A 234 -18.00 5.83 -1.58
N THR A 235 -17.69 4.78 -0.82
CA THR A 235 -17.62 4.84 0.65
C THR A 235 -16.49 5.75 1.16
N GLN A 236 -15.36 5.81 0.44
CA GLN A 236 -14.29 6.75 0.77
C GLN A 236 -14.63 8.19 0.39
N ALA A 237 -15.33 8.41 -0.74
CA ALA A 237 -15.73 9.73 -1.19
C ALA A 237 -16.68 10.43 -0.20
N SER A 238 -17.66 9.69 0.36
CA SER A 238 -18.58 10.25 1.36
C SER A 238 -17.83 10.69 2.62
N TRP A 239 -16.89 9.88 3.10
CA TRP A 239 -16.07 10.21 4.27
C TRP A 239 -15.20 11.46 4.06
N ILE A 240 -14.60 11.61 2.87
CA ILE A 240 -13.80 12.79 2.50
C ILE A 240 -14.67 14.05 2.47
N HIS A 241 -15.88 13.94 1.93
CA HIS A 241 -16.81 15.06 1.83
C HIS A 241 -17.28 15.55 3.21
N ASP A 242 -17.61 14.66 4.13
CA ASP A 242 -18.00 15.00 5.50
C ASP A 242 -16.86 15.64 6.31
N ARG A 243 -15.64 15.16 6.08
CA ARG A 243 -14.45 15.77 6.70
C ARG A 243 -14.21 17.19 6.21
N SER A 244 -14.44 17.45 4.93
CA SER A 244 -14.34 18.79 4.33
C SER A 244 -15.40 19.74 4.89
N ARG A 245 -16.60 19.25 5.22
CA ARG A 245 -17.65 20.04 5.88
C ARG A 245 -17.28 20.43 7.32
N ARG A 246 -16.79 19.48 8.12
CA ARG A 246 -16.36 19.75 9.50
C ARG A 246 -15.20 20.74 9.57
N GLY A 247 -14.24 20.64 8.65
CA GLY A 247 -13.12 21.59 8.58
C GLY A 247 -13.57 23.04 8.34
N ARG A 248 -14.60 23.26 7.52
CA ARG A 248 -15.15 24.61 7.28
C ARG A 248 -15.91 25.17 8.49
N GLN A 249 -16.63 24.33 9.24
CA GLN A 249 -17.33 24.76 10.45
C GLN A 249 -16.36 25.24 11.53
N MET A 250 -15.21 24.58 11.70
CA MET A 250 -14.18 24.98 12.67
C MET A 250 -13.48 26.31 12.33
N MET A 251 -13.55 26.77 11.08
CA MET A 251 -12.98 28.06 10.66
C MET A 251 -13.99 29.21 10.77
N SER A 252 -15.27 28.91 11.00
CA SER A 252 -16.35 29.91 11.08
C SER A 252 -16.63 30.38 12.52
N ASN A 253 -15.99 29.76 13.51
CA ASN A 253 -16.09 30.09 14.94
C ASN A 253 -14.75 30.66 15.41
#